data_AF-A0A924T407-F1
#
_entry.id   AF-A0A924T407-F1
#
_cell.length_a   1.000
_cell.length_b   1.000
_cell.length_c   1.000
_cell.angle_alpha   90.00
_cell.angle_beta   90.00
_cell.angle_gamma   90.00
#
_symmetry.space_group_name_H-M   'P 1'
#
loop_
_entity.id
_entity.type
_entity.pdbx_description
1 polymer ?
#
loop_
_entity_poly.entity_id
_entity_poly.type
_entity_poly.pdbx_seq_one_letter_code
_entity_poly.pdbx_strand_id
1 'polypeptide(L)'
;MALRITIKWLTVAAMSLGLYGCLGGTVAQQLVRSMLMHGADQATAAAIESQEKNDKLAAQKMPLKNTPPDPYQIAFINAAFETVTAQIEPAPANPLDEDIQLQMMQETKLVQVEVWSLLVGDEKQNILEKARLQGATSLPPKAEWKQWQIAIGAAYNNSQGNEKQPITFLIPPEMGKVYSGEKALVELSRQGELNVARYF
;
A
#
# COMPACT_ATOMS: atom_id res chain seq x y z
N MET A 1 -72.86 9.42 2.19
CA MET A 1 -71.92 9.01 3.27
C MET A 1 -70.63 8.37 2.75
N ALA A 2 -70.63 7.72 1.58
CA ALA A 2 -69.45 7.06 0.98
C ALA A 2 -68.31 8.01 0.55
N LEU A 3 -68.61 9.23 0.11
CA LEU A 3 -67.60 10.19 -0.40
C LEU A 3 -66.64 10.71 0.69
N ARG A 4 -67.06 10.73 1.96
CA ARG A 4 -66.20 11.17 3.07
C ARG A 4 -65.25 10.08 3.55
N ILE A 5 -65.51 8.82 3.19
CA ILE A 5 -64.68 7.68 3.58
C ILE A 5 -63.49 7.58 2.61
N THR A 6 -63.72 7.72 1.30
CA THR A 6 -62.65 7.66 0.29
C THR A 6 -61.59 8.77 0.45
N ILE A 7 -62.00 9.97 0.86
CA ILE A 7 -61.06 11.09 1.13
C ILE A 7 -60.14 10.77 2.33
N LYS A 8 -60.67 10.11 3.37
CA LYS A 8 -59.86 9.72 4.55
C LYS A 8 -58.83 8.63 4.22
N TRP A 9 -59.18 7.70 3.33
CA TRP A 9 -58.23 6.66 2.87
C TRP A 9 -57.15 7.25 1.95
N LEU A 10 -57.49 8.23 1.12
CA LEU A 10 -56.52 8.92 0.26
C LEU A 10 -55.47 9.70 1.08
N THR A 11 -55.90 10.34 2.18
CA THR A 11 -54.99 11.06 3.08
C THR A 11 -54.03 10.13 3.82
N VAL A 12 -54.44 8.91 4.16
CA VAL A 12 -53.59 7.92 4.83
C VAL A 12 -52.56 7.33 3.86
N ALA A 13 -52.94 7.08 2.60
CA ALA A 13 -52.02 6.59 1.57
C ALA A 13 -50.96 7.63 1.16
N ALA A 14 -51.32 8.92 1.11
CA ALA A 14 -50.36 9.99 0.83
C ALA A 14 -49.36 10.20 1.99
N MET A 15 -49.80 9.99 3.24
CA MET A 15 -48.97 10.16 4.42
C MET A 15 -47.99 8.98 4.62
N SER A 16 -48.32 7.78 4.14
CA SER A 16 -47.38 6.64 4.17
C SER A 16 -46.25 6.76 3.14
N LEU A 17 -46.52 7.31 1.94
CA LEU A 17 -45.49 7.58 0.92
C LEU A 17 -44.44 8.62 1.38
N GLY A 18 -44.81 9.57 2.23
CA GLY A 18 -43.86 10.53 2.82
C GLY A 18 -42.92 9.92 3.86
N LEU A 19 -43.35 8.86 4.56
CA LEU A 19 -42.55 8.18 5.60
C LEU A 19 -41.54 7.18 5.02
N TYR A 20 -41.78 6.63 3.82
CA TYR A 20 -40.81 5.77 3.12
C TYR A 20 -39.77 6.56 2.29
N GLY A 21 -39.89 7.88 2.20
CA GLY A 21 -38.99 8.73 1.40
C GLY A 21 -37.66 9.12 2.06
N CYS A 22 -37.49 8.94 3.38
CA CYS A 22 -36.27 9.40 4.08
C CYS A 22 -35.07 8.45 3.99
N LEU A 23 -35.22 7.26 3.38
CA LEU A 23 -34.11 6.29 3.21
C LEU A 23 -33.65 6.10 1.76
N GLY A 24 -34.36 6.64 0.77
CA GLY A 24 -34.03 6.45 -0.66
C GLY A 24 -33.03 7.47 -1.25
N GLY A 25 -32.81 8.61 -0.59
CA GLY A 25 -31.94 9.68 -1.11
C GLY A 25 -30.45 9.33 -1.13
N THR A 26 -30.01 8.42 -0.26
CA THR A 26 -28.58 8.08 -0.10
C THR A 26 -28.07 7.15 -1.19
N VAL A 27 -28.90 6.25 -1.73
CA VAL A 27 -28.51 5.30 -2.77
C VAL A 27 -28.35 5.99 -4.13
N ALA A 28 -29.22 6.95 -4.47
CA ALA A 28 -29.10 7.73 -5.71
C ALA A 28 -27.86 8.64 -5.71
N GLN A 29 -27.51 9.25 -4.57
CA GLN A 29 -26.29 10.06 -4.45
C GLN A 29 -25.01 9.22 -4.62
N GLN A 30 -25.03 7.94 -4.25
CA GLN A 30 -23.88 7.05 -4.40
C GLN A 30 -23.62 6.67 -5.86
N LEU A 31 -24.67 6.45 -6.66
CA LEU A 31 -24.53 6.12 -8.10
C LEU A 31 -24.07 7.33 -8.95
N VAL A 32 -24.43 8.55 -8.55
CA VAL A 32 -23.98 9.77 -9.27
C VAL A 32 -22.51 10.08 -8.97
N ARG A 33 -22.03 9.81 -7.74
CA ARG A 33 -20.62 10.01 -7.39
C ARG A 33 -19.67 9.03 -8.08
N SER A 34 -20.09 7.79 -8.33
CA SER A 34 -19.24 6.79 -9.00
C SER A 34 -19.04 7.09 -10.50
N MET A 35 -20.07 7.57 -11.19
CA MET A 35 -19.95 7.98 -12.60
C MET A 35 -19.08 9.24 -12.79
N LEU A 36 -19.12 10.16 -11.82
CA LEU A 36 -18.34 11.41 -11.88
C LEU A 36 -16.83 11.17 -11.69
N MET A 37 -16.43 10.23 -10.84
CA MET A 37 -15.00 9.86 -10.70
C MET A 37 -14.46 9.14 -11.93
N HIS A 38 -15.21 8.19 -12.51
CA HIS A 38 -14.76 7.49 -13.72
C HIS A 38 -14.54 8.43 -14.92
N GLY A 39 -15.35 9.50 -15.06
CA GLY A 39 -15.15 10.50 -16.10
C GLY A 39 -13.89 11.35 -15.91
N ALA A 40 -13.56 11.70 -14.67
CA ALA A 40 -12.36 12.49 -14.35
C ALA A 40 -11.07 11.69 -14.54
N ASP A 41 -11.07 10.42 -14.13
CA ASP A 41 -9.92 9.53 -14.32
C ASP A 41 -9.70 9.23 -15.82
N GLN A 42 -10.77 9.05 -16.60
CA GLN A 42 -10.68 8.82 -18.04
C GLN A 42 -10.16 10.04 -18.81
N ALA A 43 -10.59 11.25 -18.45
CA ALA A 43 -10.08 12.47 -19.07
C ALA A 43 -8.59 12.71 -18.76
N THR A 44 -8.17 12.37 -17.54
CA THR A 44 -6.76 12.50 -17.13
C THR A 44 -5.89 11.43 -17.81
N ALA A 45 -6.36 10.19 -17.90
CA ALA A 45 -5.67 9.12 -18.63
C ALA A 45 -5.51 9.45 -20.12
N ALA A 46 -6.56 9.98 -20.76
CA ALA A 46 -6.50 10.41 -22.16
C ALA A 46 -5.53 11.59 -22.37
N ALA A 47 -5.48 12.54 -21.43
CA ALA A 47 -4.55 13.65 -21.49
C ALA A 47 -3.08 13.17 -21.37
N ILE A 48 -2.79 12.26 -20.43
CA ILE A 48 -1.46 11.67 -20.25
C ILE A 48 -1.04 10.87 -21.49
N GLU A 49 -1.92 10.03 -22.03
CA GLU A 49 -1.61 9.24 -23.24
C GLU A 49 -1.36 10.12 -24.47
N SER A 50 -2.08 11.24 -24.59
CA SER A 50 -1.86 12.21 -25.66
C SER A 50 -0.50 12.91 -25.55
N GLN A 51 -0.07 13.21 -24.32
CA GLN A 51 1.23 13.80 -24.05
C GLN A 51 2.36 12.79 -24.31
N GLU A 52 2.21 11.55 -23.86
CA GLU A 52 3.21 10.50 -24.09
C GLU A 52 3.41 10.22 -25.60
N LYS A 53 2.32 10.21 -26.38
CA LYS A 53 2.40 10.08 -27.85
C LYS A 53 3.12 11.28 -28.48
N ASN A 54 2.81 12.49 -28.03
CA ASN A 54 3.47 13.70 -28.52
C ASN A 54 4.96 13.74 -28.18
N ASP A 55 5.34 13.31 -26.98
CA ASP A 55 6.74 13.24 -26.52
C ASP A 55 7.52 12.17 -27.29
N LYS A 56 6.92 11.00 -27.56
CA LYS A 56 7.52 9.96 -28.42
C LYS A 56 7.72 10.44 -29.86
N LEU A 57 6.74 11.16 -30.41
CA LEU A 57 6.86 11.74 -31.75
C LEU A 57 7.89 12.89 -31.78
N ALA A 58 7.99 13.69 -30.73
CA ALA A 58 8.99 14.73 -30.59
C ALA A 58 10.39 14.13 -30.48
N ALA A 59 10.58 13.04 -29.73
CA ALA A 59 11.84 12.31 -29.63
C ALA A 59 12.25 11.68 -30.97
N GLN A 60 11.31 11.06 -31.71
CA GLN A 60 11.61 10.53 -33.06
C GLN A 60 11.95 11.62 -34.07
N LYS A 61 11.37 12.82 -33.92
CA LYS A 61 11.62 13.96 -34.80
C LYS A 61 12.74 14.87 -34.31
N MET A 62 13.44 14.52 -33.22
CA MET A 62 14.60 15.31 -32.81
C MET A 62 15.65 15.23 -33.91
N PRO A 63 16.06 16.38 -34.50
CA PRO A 63 17.14 16.38 -35.45
C PRO A 63 18.40 15.90 -34.73
N LEU A 64 18.96 14.79 -35.19
CA LEU A 64 20.27 14.34 -34.74
C LEU A 64 21.24 15.50 -34.93
N LYS A 65 21.86 15.96 -33.84
CA LYS A 65 22.85 17.03 -33.91
C LYS A 65 23.95 16.57 -34.86
N ASN A 66 24.24 17.36 -35.89
CA ASN A 66 25.35 17.14 -36.84
C ASN A 66 26.70 17.41 -36.16
N THR A 67 26.92 16.81 -35.01
CA THR A 67 28.19 16.83 -34.30
C THR A 67 28.91 15.54 -34.70
N PRO A 68 30.16 15.61 -35.21
CA PRO A 68 30.93 14.41 -35.47
C PRO A 68 31.00 13.59 -34.15
N PRO A 69 30.71 12.28 -34.18
CA PRO A 69 30.76 11.44 -32.99
C PRO A 69 32.13 11.56 -32.32
N ASP A 70 32.13 11.77 -31.01
CA ASP A 70 33.39 11.84 -30.27
C ASP A 70 34.09 10.46 -30.28
N PRO A 71 35.41 10.41 -30.00
CA PRO A 71 36.17 9.17 -30.04
C PRO A 71 35.61 8.06 -29.12
N TYR A 72 34.95 8.42 -28.02
CA TYR A 72 34.34 7.46 -27.10
C TYR A 72 33.03 6.89 -27.65
N GLN A 73 32.22 7.71 -28.33
CA GLN A 73 31.01 7.25 -29.03
C GLN A 73 31.35 6.33 -30.19
N ILE A 74 32.43 6.61 -30.93
CA ILE A 74 32.92 5.73 -31.99
C ILE A 74 33.39 4.39 -31.39
N ALA A 75 34.14 4.44 -30.29
CA ALA A 75 34.57 3.23 -29.58
C ALA A 75 33.37 2.41 -29.07
N PHE A 76 32.32 3.06 -28.58
CA PHE A 76 31.09 2.41 -28.13
C PHE A 76 30.31 1.78 -29.29
N ILE A 77 30.14 2.49 -30.41
CA ILE A 77 29.47 1.96 -31.61
C ILE A 77 30.23 0.77 -32.19
N ASN A 78 31.56 0.83 -32.17
CA ASN A 78 32.44 -0.22 -32.68
C ASN A 78 32.74 -1.32 -31.65
N ALA A 79 32.29 -1.17 -30.40
CA ALA A 79 32.41 -2.20 -29.40
C ALA A 79 31.45 -3.34 -29.80
N ALA A 80 31.97 -4.29 -30.56
CA ALA A 80 31.28 -5.55 -30.79
C ALA A 80 31.05 -6.20 -29.43
N PHE A 81 29.79 -6.34 -29.03
CA PHE A 81 29.43 -7.05 -27.82
C PHE A 81 29.80 -8.52 -27.99
N GLU A 82 30.83 -8.96 -27.28
CA GLU A 82 31.19 -10.37 -27.24
C GLU A 82 30.07 -11.13 -26.51
N THR A 83 29.42 -12.05 -27.20
CA THR A 83 28.38 -12.88 -26.60
C THR A 83 29.05 -13.79 -25.57
N VAL A 84 28.99 -13.41 -24.29
CA VAL A 84 29.46 -14.23 -23.19
C VAL A 84 28.61 -15.50 -23.14
N THR A 85 29.10 -16.57 -23.76
CA THR A 85 28.55 -17.91 -23.54
C THR A 85 28.90 -18.29 -22.11
N ALA A 86 27.90 -18.46 -21.27
CA ALA A 86 28.09 -18.87 -19.88
C ALA A 86 28.96 -20.13 -19.83
N GLN A 87 30.20 -20.00 -19.35
CA GLN A 87 31.01 -21.17 -18.99
C GLN A 87 30.39 -21.77 -17.74
N ILE A 88 29.73 -22.91 -17.90
CA ILE A 88 29.18 -23.67 -16.79
C ILE A 88 30.36 -24.38 -16.14
N GLU A 89 30.83 -23.84 -15.02
CA GLU A 89 31.76 -24.54 -14.12
C GLU A 89 31.04 -25.81 -13.59
N PRO A 90 31.61 -27.01 -13.74
CA PRO A 90 31.00 -28.21 -13.20
C PRO A 90 31.00 -28.12 -11.67
N ALA A 91 29.81 -28.05 -11.09
CA ALA A 91 29.61 -27.97 -9.64
C ALA A 91 30.32 -29.14 -8.92
N PRO A 92 30.92 -28.91 -7.75
CA PRO A 92 31.46 -30.00 -6.94
C PRO A 92 30.33 -30.96 -6.58
N ALA A 93 30.46 -32.22 -6.99
CA ALA A 93 29.54 -33.29 -6.60
C ALA A 93 29.77 -33.62 -5.12
N ASN A 94 29.04 -32.94 -4.23
CA ASN A 94 28.92 -33.33 -2.83
C ASN A 94 27.45 -33.67 -2.51
N PRO A 95 27.20 -34.79 -1.80
CA PRO A 95 25.87 -35.34 -1.60
C PRO A 95 25.22 -34.71 -0.36
N LEU A 96 24.61 -33.54 -0.52
CA LEU A 96 23.62 -33.02 0.42
C LEU A 96 22.54 -32.32 -0.40
N ASP A 97 21.61 -33.13 -0.90
CA ASP A 97 20.27 -32.68 -1.30
C ASP A 97 19.55 -32.15 -0.04
N GLU A 98 19.89 -30.94 0.38
CA GLU A 98 18.97 -30.10 1.13
C GLU A 98 18.64 -28.93 0.22
N ASP A 99 17.39 -28.88 -0.23
CA ASP A 99 16.74 -27.76 -0.90
C ASP A 99 17.05 -26.45 -0.15
N ILE A 100 18.16 -25.80 -0.49
CA ILE A 100 18.29 -24.36 -0.23
C ILE A 100 17.41 -23.72 -1.30
N GLN A 101 16.10 -23.70 -1.00
CA GLN A 101 15.20 -22.73 -1.57
C GLN A 101 15.87 -21.39 -1.34
N LEU A 102 16.44 -20.82 -2.40
CA LEU A 102 16.82 -19.42 -2.42
C LEU A 102 15.55 -18.65 -2.12
N GLN A 103 15.37 -18.36 -0.83
CA GLN A 103 14.27 -17.59 -0.30
C GLN A 103 14.43 -16.22 -0.94
N MET A 104 13.72 -15.99 -2.04
CA MET A 104 13.70 -14.72 -2.76
C MET A 104 13.67 -13.62 -1.73
N MET A 105 14.70 -12.75 -1.69
CA MET A 105 14.77 -11.61 -0.78
C MET A 105 13.42 -10.89 -0.86
N GLN A 106 12.60 -11.07 0.18
CA GLN A 106 11.28 -10.46 0.22
C GLN A 106 11.52 -9.01 0.58
N GLU A 107 11.34 -8.12 -0.39
CA GLU A 107 11.45 -6.68 -0.17
C GLU A 107 10.47 -6.27 0.93
N THR A 108 11.02 -5.92 2.09
CA THR A 108 10.26 -5.34 3.19
C THR A 108 10.19 -3.84 2.97
N LYS A 109 8.96 -3.29 3.01
CA LYS A 109 8.71 -1.90 2.64
C LYS A 109 8.82 -1.04 3.89
N LEU A 110 9.76 -0.09 3.89
CA LEU A 110 9.84 0.94 4.94
C LEU A 110 8.79 2.03 4.68
N VAL A 111 7.97 2.31 5.69
CA VAL A 111 6.92 3.35 5.64
C VAL A 111 7.07 4.26 6.84
N GLN A 112 6.97 5.57 6.61
CA GLN A 112 6.93 6.55 7.69
C GLN A 112 5.54 6.55 8.34
N VAL A 113 5.50 6.23 9.63
CA VAL A 113 4.29 6.07 10.44
C VAL A 113 4.35 7.04 11.62
N GLU A 114 3.27 7.77 11.84
CA GLU A 114 3.12 8.61 13.04
C GLU A 114 2.53 7.77 14.17
N VAL A 115 3.19 7.77 15.33
CA VAL A 115 2.74 7.07 16.54
C VAL A 115 1.50 7.76 17.08
N TRP A 116 0.39 7.02 17.27
CA TRP A 116 -0.82 7.55 17.90
C TRP A 116 -0.93 7.13 19.35
N SER A 117 -0.74 5.84 19.62
CA SER A 117 -0.87 5.28 20.96
C SER A 117 0.12 4.14 21.19
N LEU A 118 0.45 3.93 22.46
CA LEU A 118 1.24 2.79 22.93
C LEU A 118 0.31 1.78 23.59
N LEU A 119 0.45 0.52 23.22
CA LEU A 119 -0.28 -0.59 23.81
C LEU A 119 0.49 -1.14 25.01
N VAL A 120 -0.23 -1.25 26.14
CA VAL A 120 0.30 -1.65 27.44
C VAL A 120 -0.61 -2.71 28.08
N GLY A 121 -0.05 -3.51 29.00
CA GLY A 121 -0.81 -4.52 29.74
C GLY A 121 -1.23 -5.72 28.88
N ASP A 122 -2.49 -6.14 29.04
CA ASP A 122 -3.03 -7.39 28.49
C ASP A 122 -3.20 -7.35 26.96
N GLU A 123 -3.53 -6.18 26.40
CA GLU A 123 -3.68 -5.99 24.95
C GLU A 123 -2.37 -6.29 24.21
N LYS A 124 -1.26 -5.82 24.77
CA LYS A 124 0.09 -6.10 24.26
C LYS A 124 0.38 -7.60 24.26
N GLN A 125 0.03 -8.31 25.34
CA GLN A 125 0.25 -9.75 25.43
C GLN A 125 -0.57 -10.50 24.39
N ASN A 126 -1.85 -10.16 24.24
CA ASN A 126 -2.75 -10.78 23.27
C ASN A 126 -2.25 -10.61 21.83
N ILE A 127 -1.72 -9.44 21.47
CA ILE A 127 -1.18 -9.18 20.13
C ILE A 127 0.08 -10.01 19.87
N LEU A 128 1.01 -10.08 20.84
CA LEU A 128 2.23 -10.88 20.70
C LEU A 128 1.92 -12.38 20.64
N GLU A 129 0.97 -12.85 21.45
CA GLU A 129 0.54 -14.25 21.40
C GLU A 129 -0.15 -14.59 20.09
N LYS A 130 -1.02 -13.71 19.59
CA LYS A 130 -1.66 -13.87 18.28
C LYS A 130 -0.62 -13.92 17.16
N ALA A 131 0.33 -12.98 17.13
CA ALA A 131 1.39 -12.97 16.14
C ALA A 131 2.29 -14.22 16.22
N ARG A 132 2.54 -14.74 17.44
CA ARG A 132 3.26 -16.00 17.64
C ARG A 132 2.49 -17.19 17.08
N LEU A 133 1.17 -17.26 17.33
CA LEU A 133 0.31 -18.31 16.78
C LEU A 133 0.22 -18.25 15.25
N GLN A 134 0.36 -17.05 14.69
CA GLN A 134 0.41 -16.82 13.24
C GLN A 134 1.77 -17.18 12.61
N GLY A 135 2.76 -17.59 13.41
CA GLY A 135 4.07 -18.00 12.92
C GLY A 135 4.98 -16.83 12.56
N ALA A 136 4.77 -15.65 13.16
CA ALA A 136 5.58 -14.48 12.85
C ALA A 136 7.06 -14.71 13.17
N THR A 137 7.93 -14.54 12.17
CA THR A 137 9.37 -14.80 12.27
C THR A 137 10.14 -13.64 12.92
N SER A 138 9.56 -12.43 12.91
CA SER A 138 10.15 -11.19 13.42
C SER A 138 9.94 -10.94 14.91
N LEU A 139 9.33 -11.89 15.65
CA LEU A 139 9.00 -11.69 17.06
C LEU A 139 10.18 -11.99 18.00
N PRO A 140 10.36 -11.16 19.05
CA PRO A 140 11.34 -11.44 20.07
C PRO A 140 10.98 -12.67 20.93
N PRO A 141 11.96 -13.28 21.61
CA PRO A 141 11.73 -14.32 22.60
C PRO A 141 10.75 -13.85 23.69
N LYS A 142 9.92 -14.76 24.20
CA LYS A 142 8.91 -14.46 25.25
C LYS A 142 9.48 -13.76 26.49
N ALA A 143 10.73 -14.05 26.84
CA ALA A 143 11.41 -13.43 27.97
C ALA A 143 11.59 -11.91 27.80
N GLU A 144 11.77 -11.45 26.56
CA GLU A 144 12.08 -10.06 26.23
C GLU A 144 10.82 -9.22 26.01
N TRP A 145 9.64 -9.83 25.90
CA TRP A 145 8.37 -9.13 25.62
C TRP A 145 8.09 -7.97 26.58
N LYS A 146 8.63 -7.99 27.79
CA LYS A 146 8.48 -6.89 28.76
C LYS A 146 9.18 -5.60 28.30
N GLN A 147 10.34 -5.72 27.66
CA GLN A 147 11.19 -4.58 27.27
C GLN A 147 10.72 -3.94 25.96
N TRP A 148 10.17 -4.74 25.06
CA TRP A 148 9.63 -4.28 23.79
C TRP A 148 8.34 -3.51 23.98
N GLN A 149 8.10 -2.46 23.19
CA GLN A 149 6.86 -1.69 23.23
C GLN A 149 6.05 -1.97 21.96
N ILE A 150 4.73 -1.83 22.01
CA ILE A 150 3.88 -1.94 20.83
C ILE A 150 3.19 -0.60 20.65
N ALA A 151 3.22 -0.08 19.43
CA ALA A 151 2.53 1.14 19.06
C ALA A 151 1.50 0.88 17.99
N ILE A 152 0.49 1.75 17.97
CA ILE A 152 -0.44 1.90 16.86
C ILE A 152 -0.17 3.28 16.27
N GLY A 153 -0.06 3.34 14.96
CA GLY A 153 0.09 4.58 14.22
C GLY A 153 -0.55 4.51 12.86
N ALA A 154 -0.36 5.53 12.03
CA ALA A 154 -0.73 5.44 10.62
C ALA A 154 0.31 6.08 9.72
N ALA A 155 0.32 5.64 8.46
CA ALA A 155 1.23 6.16 7.45
C ALA A 155 1.05 7.68 7.28
N TYR A 156 2.13 8.44 7.44
CA TYR A 156 2.14 9.90 7.37
C TYR A 156 1.79 10.40 5.96
N ASN A 157 2.21 9.67 4.92
CA ASN A 157 2.03 10.03 3.52
C ASN A 157 0.64 9.63 2.95
N ASN A 158 -0.19 8.92 3.70
CA ASN A 158 -1.53 8.56 3.23
C ASN A 158 -2.52 9.71 3.49
N SER A 159 -2.28 10.82 2.81
CA SER A 159 -3.15 12.02 2.80
C SER A 159 -4.10 12.03 1.59
N GLN A 160 -4.08 10.99 0.74
CA GLN A 160 -4.83 10.93 -0.52
C GLN A 160 -6.09 10.03 -0.48
N GLY A 161 -6.40 9.39 0.64
CA GLY A 161 -7.65 8.65 0.84
C GLY A 161 -8.12 8.83 2.29
N ASN A 162 -9.41 9.08 2.48
CA ASN A 162 -10.04 9.53 3.74
C ASN A 162 -9.91 8.59 4.96
N GLU A 163 -9.11 7.52 4.92
CA GLU A 163 -8.94 6.60 6.04
C GLU A 163 -7.46 6.28 6.24
N LYS A 164 -6.86 6.91 7.25
CA LYS A 164 -5.56 6.53 7.79
C LYS A 164 -5.70 5.14 8.43
N GLN A 165 -5.32 4.09 7.69
CA GLN A 165 -5.36 2.71 8.19
C GLN A 165 -4.40 2.56 9.39
N PRO A 166 -4.88 2.06 10.54
CA PRO A 166 -4.04 1.87 11.71
C PRO A 166 -3.05 0.71 11.46
N ILE A 167 -1.78 0.98 11.70
CA ILE A 167 -0.66 0.06 11.59
C ILE A 167 -0.20 -0.22 13.01
N THR A 168 -0.32 -1.47 13.45
CA THR A 168 0.27 -1.95 14.69
C THR A 168 1.70 -2.38 14.42
N PHE A 169 2.65 -1.86 15.18
CA PHE A 169 4.06 -2.15 15.02
C PHE A 169 4.78 -2.25 16.36
N LEU A 170 5.89 -2.97 16.33
CA LEU A 170 6.73 -3.32 17.45
C LEU A 170 7.91 -2.34 17.53
N ILE A 171 8.18 -1.85 18.73
CA ILE A 171 9.25 -0.90 19.01
C ILE A 171 10.33 -1.63 19.82
N PRO A 172 11.55 -1.75 19.26
CA PRO A 172 12.67 -2.35 19.96
C PRO A 172 13.12 -1.53 21.19
N PRO A 173 13.65 -2.17 22.24
CA PRO A 173 14.10 -1.47 23.45
C PRO A 173 15.28 -0.52 23.20
N GLU A 174 16.09 -0.73 22.16
CA GLU A 174 17.18 0.17 21.77
C GLU A 174 16.69 1.58 21.38
N MET A 175 15.41 1.72 21.01
CA MET A 175 14.80 3.01 20.64
C MET A 175 14.41 3.85 21.86
N GLY A 176 14.46 3.27 23.06
CA GLY A 176 14.14 3.99 24.29
C GLY A 176 12.65 4.27 24.47
N LYS A 177 12.32 5.51 24.90
CA LYS A 177 10.95 5.93 25.16
C LYS A 177 10.42 6.69 23.96
N VAL A 178 9.34 6.16 23.39
CA VAL A 178 8.65 6.75 22.24
C VAL A 178 7.42 7.49 22.72
N TYR A 179 7.09 8.61 22.08
CA TYR A 179 5.93 9.42 22.43
C TYR A 179 4.88 9.43 21.31
N SER A 180 3.64 9.76 21.68
CA SER A 180 2.58 10.01 20.70
C SER A 180 2.93 11.25 19.86
N GLY A 181 2.69 11.18 18.55
CA GLY A 181 3.05 12.19 17.56
C GLY A 181 4.45 12.04 16.96
N GLU A 182 5.26 11.11 17.47
CA GLU A 182 6.58 10.84 16.94
C GLU A 182 6.51 10.10 15.60
N LYS A 183 7.44 10.37 14.69
CA LYS A 183 7.47 9.76 13.37
C LYS A 183 8.48 8.61 13.40
N ALA A 184 8.04 7.40 13.06
CA ALA A 184 8.88 6.23 12.98
C ALA A 184 8.93 5.71 11.54
N LEU A 185 10.08 5.22 11.11
CA LEU A 185 10.20 4.36 9.93
C LEU A 185 9.91 2.93 10.35
N VAL A 186 8.76 2.43 9.92
CA VAL A 186 8.26 1.09 10.22
C VAL A 186 8.46 0.21 9.00
N GLU A 187 9.10 -0.93 9.21
CA GLU A 187 9.19 -2.01 8.25
C GLU A 187 7.86 -2.77 8.23
N LEU A 188 7.17 -2.71 7.10
CA LEU A 188 5.94 -3.46 6.89
C LEU A 188 6.25 -4.91 6.56
N SER A 189 5.80 -5.79 7.43
CA SER A 189 5.95 -7.23 7.30
C SER A 189 4.78 -7.84 6.51
N ARG A 190 4.96 -9.02 5.93
CA ARG A 190 3.91 -9.67 5.12
C ARG A 190 2.86 -10.35 6.03
N GLN A 191 1.80 -10.85 5.42
CA GLN A 191 0.60 -11.38 6.08
C GLN A 191 0.90 -12.18 7.36
N GLY A 192 0.32 -11.76 8.49
CA GLY A 192 0.40 -12.46 9.78
C GLY A 192 1.61 -12.09 10.64
N GLU A 193 2.55 -11.30 10.12
CA GLU A 193 3.69 -10.80 10.88
C GLU A 193 3.41 -9.45 11.53
N LEU A 194 4.11 -9.16 12.63
CA LEU A 194 4.06 -7.87 13.30
C LEU A 194 5.11 -6.95 12.69
N ASN A 195 4.68 -5.75 12.27
CA ASN A 195 5.56 -4.73 11.70
C ASN A 195 6.58 -4.26 12.76
N VAL A 196 7.76 -3.81 12.36
CA VAL A 196 8.83 -3.43 13.31
C VAL A 196 9.35 -2.02 13.00
N ALA A 197 9.46 -1.17 14.03
CA ALA A 197 10.10 0.12 13.90
C ALA A 197 11.63 -0.05 13.78
N ARG A 198 12.21 0.56 12.74
CA ARG A 198 13.65 0.53 12.47
C ARG A 198 14.35 1.85 12.77
N TYR A 199 13.64 2.98 12.68
CA TYR A 199 14.19 4.31 12.96
C TYR A 199 13.09 5.24 13.50
N PHE A 200 13.49 6.30 14.22
CA PHE A 200 12.67 7.43 14.68
C PHE A 200 13.28 8.74 14.18
#